data_AF-A0A135VWK7-F1
#
_entry.id   AF-A0A135VWK7-F1
#
_cell.length_a   1.000
_cell.length_b   1.000
_cell.length_c   1.000
_cell.angle_alpha   90.00
_cell.angle_beta   90.00
_cell.angle_gamma   90.00
#
_symmetry.space_group_name_H-M   'P 1'
#
loop_
_entity.id
_entity.type
_entity.pdbx_description
1 polymer ?
#
loop_
_entity_poly.entity_id
_entity_poly.type
_entity_poly.pdbx_seq_one_letter_code
_entity_poly.pdbx_strand_id
1 'polypeptide(L)'
;MGLFDRWRRKKSSPTTVSKPPDTKKAVSELSSDDTIMPGNLDSIKALLGEYDNLVERRETLSVEREDLTLRLERGEIEAIEFRKELMARIQEAAKVSESLRVTSARLSELGYRGTLQ
;
A
#
# COMPACT_ATOMS: atom_id res chain seq x y z
N MET A 1 34.83 32.82 3.24
CA MET A 1 34.53 32.07 4.49
C MET A 1 33.11 31.56 4.38
N GLY A 2 32.92 30.24 4.26
CA GLY A 2 31.73 29.60 3.69
C GLY A 2 30.57 29.37 4.67
N LEU A 3 29.35 29.67 4.21
CA LEU A 3 28.07 29.54 4.94
C LEU A 3 27.44 28.13 4.88
N PHE A 4 28.17 27.11 4.42
CA PHE A 4 27.63 25.76 4.16
C PHE A 4 27.91 24.71 5.26
N ASP A 5 28.60 25.06 6.35
CA ASP A 5 29.02 24.11 7.39
C ASP A 5 27.94 23.74 8.44
N ARG A 6 26.72 24.26 8.31
CA ARG A 6 25.68 24.12 9.33
C ARG A 6 24.72 22.94 9.16
N TRP A 7 24.75 22.22 8.04
CA TRP A 7 23.84 21.07 7.84
C TRP A 7 24.38 19.77 8.48
N ARG A 8 25.69 19.65 8.70
CA ARG A 8 26.34 18.36 9.03
C ARG A 8 26.53 18.08 10.53
N ARG A 9 25.73 18.67 11.41
CA ARG A 9 25.73 18.33 12.84
C ARG A 9 24.32 18.20 13.42
N LYS A 10 23.77 16.99 13.33
CA LYS A 10 22.95 16.44 14.42
C LYS A 10 23.12 14.92 14.46
N LYS A 11 24.15 14.48 15.19
CA LYS A 11 24.22 13.14 15.76
C LYS A 11 23.41 13.16 17.05
N SER A 12 22.43 12.27 17.17
CA SER A 12 21.96 11.74 18.45
C SER A 12 21.66 10.25 18.26
N SER A 13 22.54 9.43 18.81
CA SER A 13 22.42 7.99 19.11
C SER A 13 21.37 7.73 20.21
N PRO A 14 21.18 6.49 20.70
CA PRO A 14 20.81 5.23 20.02
C PRO A 14 19.48 4.65 20.58
N THR A 15 18.88 3.74 19.82
CA THR A 15 18.02 2.60 20.24
C THR A 15 17.09 2.74 21.45
N THR A 16 15.79 2.88 21.18
CA THR A 16 14.74 2.32 22.04
C THR A 16 13.95 1.33 21.21
N VAL A 17 14.18 0.03 21.45
CA VAL A 17 13.38 -1.07 20.90
C VAL A 17 11.98 -0.95 21.50
N SER A 18 11.05 -0.35 20.76
CA SER A 18 9.63 -0.47 21.03
C SER A 18 9.18 -1.84 20.53
N LYS A 19 8.70 -2.67 21.44
CA LYS A 19 8.02 -3.94 21.15
C LYS A 19 6.95 -3.73 20.06
N PRO A 20 6.76 -4.67 19.12
CA PRO A 20 5.59 -4.64 18.26
C PRO A 20 4.34 -4.75 19.15
N PRO A 21 3.29 -3.94 18.93
CA PRO A 21 2.03 -4.18 19.58
C PRO A 21 1.51 -5.53 19.09
N ASP A 22 1.21 -6.43 20.02
CA ASP A 22 0.44 -7.64 19.76
C ASP A 22 -0.81 -7.23 18.98
N THR A 23 -0.89 -7.67 17.73
CA THR A 23 -2.05 -7.52 16.87
C THR A 23 -3.17 -8.37 17.46
N LYS A 24 -3.89 -7.79 18.42
CA LYS A 24 -5.21 -8.27 18.79
C LYS A 24 -6.03 -8.25 17.51
N LYS A 25 -6.35 -9.43 16.97
CA LYS A 25 -7.35 -9.61 15.92
C LYS A 25 -8.60 -8.83 16.32
N ALA A 26 -8.80 -7.67 15.72
CA ALA A 26 -10.03 -6.92 15.86
C ALA A 26 -11.07 -7.71 15.05
N VAL A 27 -12.00 -8.29 15.80
CA VAL A 27 -13.22 -8.89 15.29
C VAL A 27 -13.87 -7.88 14.35
N SER A 28 -14.16 -8.31 13.13
CA SER A 28 -15.01 -7.59 12.20
C SER A 28 -16.42 -7.52 12.82
N GLU A 29 -16.61 -6.57 13.73
CA GLU A 29 -17.94 -6.19 14.19
C GLU A 29 -18.52 -5.26 13.13
N LEU A 30 -19.28 -5.88 12.22
CA LEU A 30 -20.34 -5.21 11.49
C LEU A 30 -21.26 -4.55 12.52
N SER A 31 -20.95 -3.31 12.91
CA SER A 31 -21.86 -2.47 13.68
C SER A 31 -23.11 -2.32 12.82
N SER A 32 -24.15 -3.05 13.20
CA SER A 32 -25.45 -3.05 12.55
C SER A 32 -26.11 -1.72 12.88
N ASP A 33 -25.81 -0.69 12.07
CA ASP A 33 -26.57 0.56 12.05
C ASP A 33 -27.61 0.42 10.94
N ASP A 34 -28.87 0.53 11.33
CA ASP A 34 -30.09 0.07 10.65
C ASP A 34 -30.47 0.87 9.38
N THR A 35 -29.50 1.23 8.52
CA THR A 35 -29.75 2.05 7.31
C THR A 35 -28.88 1.67 6.13
N ILE A 36 -28.46 0.41 6.00
CA ILE A 36 -27.87 -0.09 4.76
C ILE A 36 -28.94 -0.83 3.97
N MET A 37 -29.44 -0.20 2.90
CA MET A 37 -30.33 -0.86 1.95
C MET A 37 -29.69 -2.17 1.46
N PRO A 38 -30.45 -3.26 1.27
CA PRO A 38 -29.88 -4.57 0.90
C PRO A 38 -29.03 -4.54 -0.38
N GLY A 39 -29.36 -3.66 -1.35
CA GLY A 39 -28.53 -3.46 -2.55
C GLY A 39 -27.16 -2.82 -2.31
N ASN A 40 -27.00 -2.08 -1.20
CA ASN A 40 -25.72 -1.49 -0.81
C ASN A 40 -24.81 -2.52 -0.14
N LEU A 41 -25.37 -3.54 0.54
CA LEU A 41 -24.58 -4.60 1.18
C LEU A 41 -23.80 -5.45 0.17
N ASP A 42 -24.42 -5.84 -0.94
CA ASP A 42 -23.75 -6.61 -1.99
C ASP A 42 -22.69 -5.75 -2.71
N SER A 43 -22.99 -4.47 -2.92
CA SER A 43 -22.04 -3.50 -3.47
C SER A 43 -20.82 -3.29 -2.56
N ILE A 44 -21.03 -3.20 -1.24
CA ILE A 44 -19.96 -3.10 -0.24
C ILE A 44 -19.09 -4.36 -0.26
N LYS A 45 -19.69 -5.55 -0.29
CA LYS A 45 -18.93 -6.82 -0.35
C LYS A 45 -18.07 -6.90 -1.62
N ALA A 46 -18.62 -6.51 -2.76
CA ALA A 46 -17.88 -6.49 -4.02
C ALA A 46 -16.69 -5.51 -3.95
N LEU A 47 -16.91 -4.29 -3.45
CA LEU A 47 -15.87 -3.28 -3.31
C LEU A 47 -14.79 -3.68 -2.28
N LEU A 48 -15.14 -4.40 -1.22
CA LEU A 48 -14.16 -4.96 -0.28
C LEU A 48 -13.30 -6.03 -0.95
N GLY A 49 -13.90 -6.93 -1.73
CA GLY A 49 -13.14 -7.91 -2.50
C GLY A 49 -12.21 -7.25 -3.54
N GLU A 50 -12.67 -6.19 -4.21
CA GLU A 50 -11.82 -5.39 -5.10
C GLU A 50 -10.68 -4.71 -4.34
N TYR A 51 -10.96 -4.15 -3.17
CA TYR A 51 -9.95 -3.52 -2.32
C TYR A 51 -8.85 -4.52 -1.91
N ASP A 52 -9.24 -5.69 -1.41
CA ASP A 52 -8.30 -6.74 -0.99
C ASP A 52 -7.41 -7.20 -2.16
N ASN A 53 -8.00 -7.42 -3.34
CA ASN A 53 -7.24 -7.77 -4.56
C ASN A 53 -6.24 -6.67 -4.95
N LEU A 54 -6.60 -5.40 -4.79
CA LEU A 54 -5.71 -4.27 -5.08
C LEU A 54 -4.58 -4.16 -4.06
N VAL A 55 -4.84 -4.45 -2.78
CA VAL A 55 -3.81 -4.52 -1.74
C VAL A 55 -2.83 -5.65 -2.04
N GLU A 56 -3.32 -6.84 -2.35
CA GLU A 56 -2.49 -7.98 -2.76
C GLU A 56 -1.65 -7.61 -4.00
N ARG A 57 -2.26 -6.97 -5.01
CA ARG A 57 -1.52 -6.54 -6.21
C ARG A 57 -0.40 -5.55 -5.86
N ARG A 58 -0.65 -4.59 -4.96
CA ARG A 58 0.38 -3.65 -4.50
C ARG A 58 1.54 -4.37 -3.82
N GLU A 59 1.28 -5.39 -3.02
CA GLU A 59 2.32 -6.20 -2.37
C GLU A 59 3.13 -6.98 -3.41
N THR A 60 2.46 -7.63 -4.37
CA THR A 60 3.15 -8.36 -5.45
C THR A 60 4.04 -7.43 -6.28
N LEU A 61 3.61 -6.20 -6.56
CA LEU A 61 4.43 -5.21 -7.27
C LEU A 61 5.70 -4.83 -6.50
N SER A 62 5.67 -4.85 -5.17
CA SER A 62 6.87 -4.63 -4.35
C SER A 62 7.86 -5.78 -4.52
N VAL A 63 7.37 -7.02 -4.44
CA VAL A 63 8.17 -8.23 -4.62
C VAL A 63 8.75 -8.29 -6.04
N GLU A 64 7.96 -8.00 -7.07
CA GLU A 64 8.41 -7.95 -8.45
C GLU A 64 9.50 -6.88 -8.66
N ARG A 65 9.40 -5.71 -8.00
CA ARG A 65 10.46 -4.69 -8.08
C ARG A 65 11.78 -5.18 -7.47
N GLU A 66 11.71 -5.88 -6.35
CA GLU A 66 12.87 -6.48 -5.71
C GLU A 66 13.50 -7.56 -6.61
N ASP A 67 12.67 -8.43 -7.19
CA ASP A 67 13.11 -9.44 -8.14
C ASP A 67 13.79 -8.83 -9.37
N LEU A 68 13.21 -7.77 -9.96
CA LEU A 68 13.85 -7.04 -11.07
C LEU A 68 15.23 -6.50 -10.71
N THR A 69 15.38 -6.03 -9.47
CA THR A 69 16.66 -5.50 -8.99
C THR A 69 17.67 -6.64 -8.85
N LEU A 70 17.27 -7.78 -8.28
CA LEU A 70 18.12 -8.96 -8.18
C LEU A 70 18.53 -9.51 -9.54
N ARG A 71 17.62 -9.54 -10.51
CA ARG A 71 17.90 -9.98 -11.89
C ARG A 71 18.94 -9.08 -12.56
N LEU A 72 18.86 -7.75 -12.34
CA LEU A 72 19.87 -6.82 -12.83
C LEU A 72 21.22 -7.05 -12.16
N GLU A 73 21.25 -7.24 -10.84
CA GLU A 73 22.48 -7.49 -10.08
C GLU A 73 23.18 -8.79 -10.51
N ARG A 74 22.41 -9.81 -10.86
CA ARG A 74 22.91 -11.09 -11.40
C ARG A 74 23.32 -11.00 -12.87
N GLY A 75 23.02 -9.90 -13.55
CA GLY A 75 23.27 -9.74 -14.98
C GLY A 75 22.34 -10.59 -15.87
N GLU A 76 21.18 -11.01 -15.34
CA GLU A 76 20.17 -11.77 -16.10
C GLU A 76 19.39 -10.88 -17.07
N ILE A 77 19.41 -9.56 -16.85
CA ILE A 77 18.76 -8.55 -17.69
C ILE A 77 19.70 -7.37 -17.92
N GLU A 78 19.55 -6.70 -19.07
CA GLU A 78 20.30 -5.48 -19.35
C GLU A 78 19.71 -4.26 -18.62
N ALA A 79 20.54 -3.25 -18.39
CA ALA A 79 20.12 -2.00 -17.73
C ALA A 79 19.00 -1.26 -18.49
N ILE A 80 18.93 -1.41 -19.82
CA ILE A 80 17.88 -0.81 -20.65
C ILE A 80 16.54 -1.53 -20.42
N GLU A 81 16.56 -2.87 -20.40
CA GLU A 81 15.39 -3.69 -20.15
C GLU A 81 14.86 -3.49 -18.73
N PHE A 82 15.76 -3.49 -17.74
CA PHE A 82 15.43 -3.16 -16.36
C PHE A 82 14.70 -1.82 -16.22
N ARG A 83 15.20 -0.76 -16.88
CA ARG A 83 14.54 0.57 -16.83
C ARG A 83 13.13 0.53 -17.41
N LYS A 84 12.93 -0.19 -18.53
CA LYS A 84 11.60 -0.31 -19.15
C LYS A 84 10.63 -1.04 -18.22
N GLU A 85 11.04 -2.19 -17.68
CA GLU A 85 10.22 -2.98 -16.77
C GLU A 85 9.94 -2.22 -15.47
N LEU A 86 10.94 -1.57 -14.89
CA LEU A 86 10.77 -0.73 -13.69
C LEU A 86 9.76 0.41 -13.93
N MET A 87 9.85 1.11 -15.06
CA MET A 87 8.89 2.16 -15.39
C MET A 87 7.47 1.61 -15.55
N ALA A 88 7.31 0.44 -16.18
CA ALA A 88 6.02 -0.22 -16.29
C ALA A 88 5.43 -0.56 -14.90
N ARG A 89 6.23 -1.12 -13.99
CA ARG A 89 5.79 -1.43 -12.61
C ARG A 89 5.45 -0.18 -11.81
N ILE A 90 6.18 0.93 -11.98
CA ILE A 90 5.86 2.21 -11.34
C ILE A 90 4.50 2.74 -11.83
N GLN A 91 4.26 2.70 -13.14
CA GLN A 91 2.98 3.12 -13.71
C GLN A 91 1.83 2.24 -13.23
N GLU A 92 2.06 0.93 -13.12
CA GLU A 92 1.07 0.00 -12.58
C GLU A 92 0.77 0.29 -11.11
N ALA A 93 1.80 0.49 -10.28
CA ALA A 93 1.64 0.85 -8.87
C ALA A 93 0.86 2.17 -8.68
N ALA A 94 1.09 3.16 -9.55
CA ALA A 94 0.32 4.40 -9.55
C ALA A 94 -1.16 4.16 -9.86
N LYS A 95 -1.47 3.30 -10.84
CA LYS A 95 -2.86 2.92 -11.15
C LYS A 95 -3.53 2.20 -9.99
N VAL A 96 -2.84 1.21 -9.40
CA VAL A 96 -3.36 0.47 -8.23
C VAL A 96 -3.62 1.42 -7.06
N SER A 97 -2.73 2.37 -6.80
CA SER A 97 -2.90 3.35 -5.73
C SER A 97 -4.12 4.25 -5.96
N GLU A 98 -4.36 4.68 -7.19
CA GLU A 98 -5.57 5.45 -7.53
C GLU A 98 -6.84 4.61 -7.41
N SER A 99 -6.81 3.35 -7.87
CA SER A 99 -7.93 2.41 -7.71
C SER A 99 -8.25 2.16 -6.24
N LEU A 100 -7.25 2.02 -5.36
CA LEU A 100 -7.45 1.90 -3.91
C LEU A 100 -8.11 3.15 -3.33
N ARG A 101 -7.69 4.34 -3.76
CA ARG A 101 -8.30 5.60 -3.33
C ARG A 101 -9.76 5.69 -3.76
N VAL A 102 -10.07 5.35 -5.01
CA VAL A 102 -11.44 5.37 -5.55
C VAL A 102 -12.34 4.33 -4.86
N THR A 103 -11.86 3.10 -4.66
CA THR A 103 -12.62 2.05 -3.97
C THR A 103 -12.89 2.42 -2.51
N SER A 104 -11.90 2.97 -1.80
CA SER A 104 -12.10 3.47 -0.42
C SER A 104 -13.11 4.62 -0.32
N ALA A 105 -13.12 5.52 -1.32
CA ALA A 105 -14.08 6.61 -1.38
C ALA A 105 -15.51 6.06 -1.60
N ARG A 106 -15.68 5.12 -2.53
CA ARG A 106 -16.98 4.45 -2.78
C ARG A 106 -17.48 3.68 -1.57
N LEU A 107 -16.60 2.98 -0.86
CA LEU A 107 -16.96 2.30 0.38
C LEU A 107 -17.46 3.30 1.43
N SER A 108 -16.79 4.45 1.56
CA SER A 108 -17.20 5.53 2.46
C SER A 108 -18.55 6.14 2.06
N GLU A 109 -18.79 6.36 0.76
CA GLU A 109 -20.08 6.84 0.22
C GLU A 109 -21.24 5.88 0.51
N LEU A 110 -20.98 4.57 0.47
CA LEU A 110 -21.95 3.53 0.83
C LEU A 110 -22.15 3.37 2.34
N GLY A 111 -21.46 4.17 3.16
CA GLY A 111 -21.57 4.14 4.62
C GLY A 111 -20.78 3.04 5.29
N TYR A 112 -19.79 2.44 4.62
CA TYR A 112 -18.89 1.49 5.24
C TYR A 112 -18.03 2.18 6.31
N ARG A 113 -18.18 1.75 7.57
CA ARG A 113 -17.43 2.28 8.73
C ARG A 113 -16.32 1.37 9.23
N GLY A 114 -16.06 0.26 8.55
CA GLY A 114 -14.98 -0.64 8.94
C GLY A 114 -13.60 -0.02 8.69
N THR A 115 -12.59 -0.47 9.43
CA THR A 115 -11.21 -0.07 9.19
C THR A 115 -10.64 -0.90 8.03
N LEU A 116 -10.31 -0.23 6.93
CA LEU A 116 -9.51 -0.80 5.85
C LEU A 116 -8.05 -0.91 6.34
N GLN A 117 -7.43 -2.07 6.18
CA GLN A 117 -6.04 -2.34 6.61
C GLN A 117 -5.08 -2.30 5.42
#